data_AF-A0A7S3TDW4-F1
#
_entry.id   AF-A0A7S3TDW4-F1
#
_cell.length_a   1.000
_cell.length_b   1.000
_cell.length_c   1.000
_cell.angle_alpha   90.00
_cell.angle_beta   90.00
_cell.angle_gamma   90.00
#
_symmetry.space_group_name_H-M   'P 1'
#
loop_
_entity.id
_entity.type
_entity.pdbx_description
1 polymer ?
#
loop_
_entity_poly.entity_id
_entity_poly.type
_entity_poly.pdbx_seq_one_letter_code
_entity_poly.pdbx_strand_id
1 'polypeptide(L)'
;GGVGALVGALVVGVRAGRFERPDEFAAHNVPLVALGTFLLWFGWYGLNCGSTMSMSSIENGFLAAQVAMNTTISAATGGLVALLVSRVVLRKYVITRFCNGILAGLV
;
A
#
# COMPACT_ATOMS: atom_id res chain seq x y z
N GLY A 1 -1.59 9.64 -10.54
CA GLY A 1 -1.44 8.16 -10.60
C GLY A 1 -2.77 7.46 -10.81
N GLY A 2 -3.60 7.32 -9.75
CA GLY A 2 -4.82 6.50 -9.77
C GLY A 2 -5.84 6.85 -10.87
N VAL A 3 -6.19 8.12 -11.05
CA VAL A 3 -7.13 8.54 -12.11
C VAL A 3 -6.58 8.21 -13.51
N GLY A 4 -5.28 8.42 -13.74
CA GLY A 4 -4.64 8.05 -15.01
C GLY A 4 -4.68 6.55 -15.26
N ALA A 5 -4.45 5.73 -14.23
CA ALA A 5 -4.57 4.28 -14.34
C ALA A 5 -6.02 3.83 -14.63
N LEU A 6 -7.03 4.50 -14.05
CA LEU A 6 -8.44 4.23 -14.32
C LEU A 6 -8.81 4.53 -15.77
N VAL A 7 -8.45 5.72 -16.27
CA VAL A 7 -8.70 6.09 -17.67
C VAL A 7 -7.97 5.15 -18.61
N GLY A 8 -6.71 4.81 -18.33
CA GLY A 8 -5.97 3.83 -19.12
C GLY A 8 -6.63 2.46 -19.15
N ALA A 9 -7.13 1.96 -18.02
CA ALA A 9 -7.86 0.70 -17.94
C ALA A 9 -9.17 0.72 -18.74
N LEU A 10 -9.89 1.86 -18.76
CA LEU A 10 -11.10 2.03 -19.57
C LEU A 10 -10.81 2.02 -21.06
N VAL A 11 -9.72 2.65 -21.49
CA VAL A 11 -9.33 2.74 -22.90
C VAL A 11 -8.80 1.41 -23.44
N VAL A 12 -7.93 0.74 -22.67
CA VAL A 12 -7.36 -0.57 -23.07
C VAL A 12 -8.40 -1.69 -23.01
N GLY A 13 -9.35 -1.58 -22.08
CA GLY A 13 -10.36 -2.60 -21.86
C GLY A 13 -9.87 -3.75 -20.98
N VAL A 14 -10.75 -4.74 -20.81
CA VAL A 14 -10.58 -5.82 -19.82
C VAL A 14 -9.78 -6.98 -20.41
N ARG A 15 -8.94 -7.64 -19.58
CA ARG A 15 -8.21 -8.82 -20.01
C ARG A 15 -9.18 -9.96 -20.34
N ALA A 16 -8.90 -10.69 -21.42
CA ALA A 16 -9.70 -11.85 -21.83
C ALA A 16 -9.91 -12.84 -20.66
N GLY A 17 -11.15 -13.30 -20.46
CA GLY A 17 -11.52 -14.23 -19.39
C GLY A 17 -11.60 -13.63 -17.98
N ARG A 18 -11.32 -12.33 -17.78
CA ARG A 18 -11.22 -11.72 -16.43
C ARG A 18 -12.45 -11.92 -15.54
N PHE A 19 -13.65 -11.83 -16.13
CA PHE A 19 -14.92 -11.95 -15.40
C PHE A 19 -15.57 -13.33 -15.53
N GLU A 20 -15.08 -14.17 -16.44
CA GLU A 20 -15.58 -15.54 -16.64
C GLU A 20 -14.84 -16.54 -15.74
N ARG A 21 -13.54 -16.31 -15.50
CA ARG A 21 -12.66 -17.15 -14.67
C ARG A 21 -11.89 -16.29 -13.67
N PRO A 22 -12.56 -15.72 -12.66
CA PRO A 22 -11.96 -14.73 -11.78
C PRO A 22 -10.76 -15.27 -10.96
N ASP A 23 -10.76 -16.57 -10.64
CA ASP A 23 -9.72 -17.23 -9.85
C ASP A 23 -8.40 -17.43 -10.62
N GLU A 24 -8.43 -17.38 -11.95
CA GLU A 24 -7.25 -17.52 -12.81
C GLU A 24 -6.25 -16.34 -12.63
N PHE A 25 -6.72 -15.23 -12.07
CA PHE A 25 -5.94 -14.01 -11.87
C PHE A 25 -5.52 -13.79 -10.41
N ALA A 26 -5.43 -14.87 -9.62
CA ALA A 26 -4.86 -14.81 -8.27
C ALA A 26 -3.38 -14.38 -8.29
N ALA A 27 -2.87 -13.95 -7.12
CA ALA A 27 -1.47 -13.56 -7.00
C ALA A 27 -0.53 -14.73 -7.31
N HIS A 28 0.35 -14.55 -8.29
CA HIS A 28 1.29 -15.59 -8.74
C HIS A 28 2.35 -15.94 -7.69
N ASN A 29 2.78 -14.96 -6.87
CA ASN A 29 3.79 -15.16 -5.83
C ASN A 29 3.55 -14.20 -4.66
N VAL A 30 2.92 -14.71 -3.59
CA VAL A 30 2.57 -13.91 -2.40
C VAL A 30 3.82 -13.43 -1.62
N PRO A 31 4.87 -14.24 -1.40
CA PRO A 31 6.11 -13.76 -0.82
C PRO A 31 6.72 -12.56 -1.55
N LEU A 32 6.69 -12.56 -2.88
CA LEU A 32 7.22 -11.44 -3.68
C LEU A 32 6.37 -10.17 -3.51
N VAL A 33 5.04 -10.29 -3.40
CA VAL A 33 4.15 -9.16 -3.07
C VAL A 33 4.49 -8.57 -1.70
N ALA A 34 4.73 -9.42 -0.70
CA ALA A 34 5.12 -8.98 0.63
C ALA A 34 6.47 -8.26 0.62
N LEU A 35 7.47 -8.80 -0.10
CA LEU A 35 8.77 -8.15 -0.28
C LEU A 35 8.62 -6.78 -0.96
N GLY A 36 7.86 -6.71 -2.05
CA GLY A 36 7.60 -5.45 -2.76
C GLY A 36 6.90 -4.43 -1.85
N THR A 37 5.94 -4.85 -1.04
CA THR A 37 5.25 -3.99 -0.07
C THR A 37 6.22 -3.45 0.99
N PHE A 38 7.12 -4.29 1.49
CA PHE A 38 8.15 -3.87 2.44
C PHE A 38 9.12 -2.85 1.83
N LEU A 39 9.58 -3.09 0.60
CA LEU A 39 10.45 -2.15 -0.12
C LEU A 39 9.75 -0.81 -0.37
N LEU A 40 8.46 -0.83 -0.72
CA LEU A 40 7.66 0.37 -0.87
C LEU A 40 7.52 1.12 0.46
N TRP A 41 7.17 0.43 1.55
CA TRP A 41 7.08 1.06 2.87
C TRP A 41 8.42 1.71 3.26
N PHE A 42 9.54 0.99 3.10
CA PHE A 42 10.86 1.56 3.35
C PHE A 42 11.12 2.82 2.51
N GLY A 43 10.84 2.77 1.20
CA GLY A 43 10.96 3.93 0.31
C GLY A 43 10.06 5.10 0.70
N TRP A 44 8.91 4.81 1.31
CA TRP A 44 7.94 5.83 1.73
C TRP A 44 8.45 6.71 2.87
N TYR A 45 9.38 6.24 3.70
CA TYR A 45 10.07 7.13 4.65
C TYR A 45 10.85 8.21 3.92
N GLY A 46 11.55 7.85 2.83
CA GLY A 46 12.27 8.81 1.99
C GLY A 46 11.32 9.83 1.37
N LEU A 47 10.18 9.38 0.84
CA LEU A 47 9.14 10.26 0.28
C LEU A 47 8.54 11.21 1.33
N ASN A 48 8.01 10.67 2.41
CA ASN A 48 7.28 11.46 3.41
C ASN A 48 8.22 12.32 4.25
N CYS A 49 9.27 11.73 4.83
CA CYS A 49 10.20 12.47 5.69
C CYS A 49 11.05 13.43 4.85
N GLY A 50 11.44 13.04 3.64
CA GLY A 50 12.19 13.91 2.72
C GLY A 50 11.39 15.14 2.26
N SER A 51 10.05 15.05 2.24
CA SER A 51 9.18 16.20 1.93
C SER A 51 9.21 17.31 2.97
N THR A 52 9.87 17.10 4.12
CA THR A 52 10.18 18.19 5.06
C THR A 52 11.26 19.15 4.56
N MET A 53 11.97 18.80 3.46
CA MET A 53 12.94 19.63 2.73
C MET A 53 14.17 20.11 3.52
N SER A 54 14.23 19.88 4.83
CA SER A 54 15.37 20.20 5.69
C SER A 54 15.32 19.38 6.98
N MET A 55 16.49 19.05 7.51
CA MET A 55 16.68 18.50 8.87
C MET A 55 17.86 19.20 9.56
N SER A 56 18.23 20.41 9.10
CA SER A 56 19.44 21.10 9.57
C SER A 56 19.27 21.76 10.94
N SER A 57 18.03 22.04 11.35
CA SER A 57 17.68 22.55 12.68
C SER A 57 17.02 21.46 13.51
N ILE A 58 17.10 21.60 14.84
CA ILE A 58 16.44 20.69 15.80
C ILE A 58 14.93 20.63 15.52
N GLU A 59 14.30 21.77 15.25
CA GLU A 59 12.87 21.86 14.94
C GLU A 59 12.49 21.05 13.68
N ASN A 60 13.23 21.23 12.59
CA ASN A 60 12.99 20.50 11.34
C ASN A 60 13.27 18.99 11.49
N GLY A 61 14.27 18.64 12.31
CA GLY A 61 14.53 17.24 12.68
C GLY A 61 13.37 16.60 13.44
N PHE A 62 12.76 17.31 14.40
CA PHE A 62 11.59 16.83 15.13
C PHE A 62 10.37 16.66 14.22
N LEU A 63 10.13 17.61 13.31
CA LEU A 63 9.06 17.50 12.32
C LEU A 63 9.21 16.24 11.46
N ALA A 64 10.42 15.99 10.94
CA ALA A 64 10.66 14.82 10.12
C ALA A 64 10.55 13.50 10.91
N ALA A 65 10.98 13.48 12.17
CA ALA A 65 10.78 12.33 13.06
C ALA A 65 9.28 12.06 13.30
N GLN A 66 8.48 13.11 13.50
CA GLN A 66 7.03 12.97 13.63
C GLN A 66 6.38 12.42 12.35
N VAL A 67 6.83 12.88 11.18
CA VAL A 67 6.37 12.36 9.88
C VAL A 67 6.73 10.87 9.73
N ALA A 68 7.92 10.45 10.17
CA ALA A 68 8.32 9.04 10.18
C ALA A 68 7.40 8.19 11.08
N MET A 69 7.08 8.68 12.28
CA MET A 69 6.15 8.00 13.19
C MET A 69 4.76 7.86 12.54
N ASN A 70 4.22 8.94 11.99
CA ASN A 70 2.91 8.93 11.33
C ASN A 70 2.88 7.96 10.13
N THR A 71 3.93 7.95 9.32
CA THR A 71 4.08 7.00 8.18
C THR A 71 3.97 5.55 8.66
N THR A 72 4.67 5.21 9.74
CA THR A 72 4.68 3.86 10.32
C THR A 72 3.31 3.46 10.85
N ILE A 73 2.69 4.34 11.63
CA ILE A 73 1.40 4.08 12.28
C ILE A 73 0.29 3.98 11.22
N SER A 74 0.29 4.86 10.21
CA SER A 74 -0.68 4.84 9.12
C SER A 74 -0.62 3.55 8.31
N ALA A 75 0.60 3.12 7.92
CA ALA A 75 0.82 1.86 7.23
C ALA A 75 0.38 0.64 8.06
N ALA A 76 0.76 0.59 9.34
CA ALA A 76 0.42 -0.51 10.23
C ALA A 76 -1.10 -0.62 10.45
N THR A 77 -1.76 0.52 10.72
CA THR A 77 -3.21 0.57 10.91
C THR A 77 -3.96 0.23 9.63
N GLY A 78 -3.55 0.74 8.46
CA GLY A 78 -4.13 0.38 7.16
C GLY A 78 -4.05 -1.12 6.88
N GLY A 79 -2.89 -1.74 7.14
CA GLY A 79 -2.72 -3.19 7.03
C GLY A 79 -3.65 -3.96 7.97
N LEU A 80 -3.64 -3.63 9.26
CA LEU A 80 -4.46 -4.31 10.28
C LEU A 80 -5.95 -4.18 9.98
N VAL A 81 -6.43 -3.00 9.61
CA VAL A 81 -7.83 -2.77 9.25
C VAL A 81 -8.20 -3.61 8.03
N ALA A 82 -7.38 -3.64 6.98
CA ALA A 82 -7.65 -4.47 5.80
C ALA A 82 -7.69 -5.97 6.13
N LEU A 83 -6.83 -6.44 7.03
CA LEU A 83 -6.81 -7.82 7.50
C LEU A 83 -8.07 -8.16 8.32
N LEU A 84 -8.49 -7.27 9.21
CA LEU A 84 -9.72 -7.41 10.00
C LEU A 84 -10.95 -7.41 9.10
N VAL A 85 -11.03 -6.48 8.14
CA VAL A 85 -12.12 -6.43 7.15
C VAL A 85 -12.14 -7.72 6.33
N SER A 86 -10.99 -8.21 5.87
CA SER A 86 -10.89 -9.51 5.21
C SER A 86 -11.43 -10.65 6.08
N ARG A 87 -11.09 -10.64 7.38
CA ARG A 87 -11.55 -11.66 8.32
C ARG A 87 -13.05 -11.60 8.58
N VAL A 88 -13.67 -10.43 8.58
CA VAL A 88 -15.11 -10.25 8.78
C VAL A 88 -15.89 -10.60 7.51
N VAL A 89 -15.47 -10.07 6.36
CA VAL A 89 -16.19 -10.20 5.09
C VAL A 89 -15.96 -11.56 4.43
N LEU A 90 -14.71 -12.01 4.35
CA LEU A 90 -14.33 -13.25 3.66
C LEU A 90 -14.18 -14.44 4.60
N ARG A 91 -14.27 -14.23 5.91
CA ARG A 91 -13.99 -15.24 6.95
C ARG A 91 -12.58 -15.86 6.86
N LYS A 92 -11.66 -15.21 6.15
CA LYS A 92 -10.29 -15.67 5.92
C LYS A 92 -9.30 -14.51 6.06
N TYR A 93 -8.11 -14.83 6.57
CA TYR A 93 -6.97 -13.92 6.54
C TYR A 93 -6.28 -14.03 5.17
N VAL A 94 -6.26 -12.93 4.42
CA VAL A 94 -5.71 -12.89 3.06
C VAL A 94 -4.55 -11.91 3.02
N ILE A 95 -3.33 -12.43 2.87
CA ILE A 95 -2.08 -11.65 2.94
C ILE A 95 -2.02 -10.56 1.88
N THR A 96 -2.48 -10.83 0.65
CA THR A 96 -2.48 -9.83 -0.42
C THR A 96 -3.38 -8.62 -0.10
N ARG A 97 -4.48 -8.83 0.63
CA ARG A 97 -5.33 -7.73 1.11
C ARG A 97 -4.68 -6.94 2.24
N PHE A 98 -3.96 -7.62 3.14
CA PHE A 98 -3.14 -6.96 4.16
C PHE A 98 -2.07 -6.07 3.54
N CYS A 99 -1.32 -6.58 2.55
CA CYS A 99 -0.33 -5.80 1.80
C CYS A 99 -0.95 -4.58 1.10
N ASN A 100 -2.11 -4.75 0.44
CA ASN A 100 -2.81 -3.62 -0.16
C ASN A 100 -3.30 -2.61 0.89
N GLY A 101 -3.69 -3.06 2.08
CA GLY A 101 -4.05 -2.20 3.21
C GLY A 101 -2.88 -1.37 3.72
N ILE A 102 -1.67 -1.95 3.80
CA ILE A 102 -0.44 -1.21 4.11
C ILE A 102 -0.24 -0.09 3.09
N LEU A 103 -0.30 -0.42 1.80
CA LEU A 103 -0.12 0.57 0.73
C LEU A 103 -1.21 1.64 0.75
N ALA A 104 -2.46 1.28 1.06
CA ALA A 104 -3.55 2.24 1.21
C ALA A 104 -3.35 3.18 2.41
N GLY A 105 -2.73 2.71 3.49
CA GLY A 105 -2.37 3.58 4.63
C GLY A 105 -1.16 4.48 4.36
N LEU A 106 -0.33 4.15 3.38
CA LEU A 106 0.82 4.96 2.99
C LEU A 106 0.48 6.08 2.00
N VAL A 107 -0.62 5.94 1.24
CA VAL A 107 -1.12 6.90 0.23
C VAL A 107 -2.04 7.92 0.87
#